data_AF-A0A2V5Q8Z3-F1
#
_entry.id   AF-A0A2V5Q8Z3-F1
#
_cell.length_a   1.000
_cell.length_b   1.000
_cell.length_c   1.000
_cell.angle_alpha   90.00
_cell.angle_beta   90.00
_cell.angle_gamma   90.00
#
_symmetry.space_group_name_H-M   'P 1'
#
loop_
_entity.id
_entity.type
_entity.pdbx_description
1 polymer ?
#
loop_
_entity_poly.entity_id
_entity_poly.type
_entity_poly.pdbx_seq_one_letter_code
_entity_poly.pdbx_strand_id
1 'polypeptide(L)'
;MFGLPGQTIRQWRQTLKKTISLRPDHISAYCLTYEEDTEFFARQSRGELKANPDTNADFFEMTMSILEHAGYEQYEISNYARPGFSSVHNRAYWSGEDYLGVGPSAFSTVGMRRWQNLADYRAYADRTLLGQSPIGSTENLTSEMKRAEKIALSLRTRDGVPVPELERFTRQTNEFIAIGLLRQSNGTFALTQKGKLLADSVAGVFV
;
A
#
# COMPACT_ATOMS: atom_id res chain seq x y z
N MET A 1 -1.26 -13.72 0.23
CA MET A 1 -1.01 -13.21 -1.14
C MET A 1 -1.96 -13.87 -2.12
N PHE A 2 -2.35 -13.14 -3.16
CA PHE A 2 -3.11 -13.64 -4.30
C PHE A 2 -2.42 -13.26 -5.63
N GLY A 3 -2.89 -13.78 -6.76
CA GLY A 3 -2.21 -13.61 -8.06
C GLY A 3 -0.96 -14.47 -8.20
N LEU A 4 -0.84 -15.56 -7.42
CA LEU A 4 0.30 -16.47 -7.50
C LEU A 4 0.24 -17.32 -8.79
N PRO A 5 1.38 -17.75 -9.35
CA PRO A 5 1.41 -18.64 -10.50
C PRO A 5 0.58 -19.92 -10.28
N GLY A 6 -0.33 -20.21 -11.21
CA GLY A 6 -1.21 -21.38 -11.15
C GLY A 6 -2.32 -21.31 -10.08
N GLN A 7 -2.45 -20.20 -9.35
CA GLN A 7 -3.52 -20.02 -8.38
C GLN A 7 -4.87 -19.88 -9.08
N THR A 8 -5.85 -20.60 -8.58
CA THR A 8 -7.23 -20.55 -9.08
C THR A 8 -8.14 -19.76 -8.14
N ILE A 9 -9.23 -19.22 -8.68
CA ILE A 9 -10.30 -18.57 -7.91
C ILE A 9 -10.85 -19.48 -6.80
N ARG A 10 -11.00 -20.78 -7.07
CA ARG A 10 -11.46 -21.75 -6.06
C ARG A 10 -10.48 -21.87 -4.89
N GLN A 11 -9.17 -21.98 -5.18
CA GLN A 11 -8.15 -22.05 -4.14
C GLN A 11 -8.12 -20.76 -3.31
N TRP A 12 -8.15 -19.60 -3.97
CA TRP A 12 -8.15 -18.32 -3.24
C TRP A 12 -9.36 -18.15 -2.34
N ARG A 13 -10.55 -18.48 -2.82
CA ARG A 13 -11.77 -18.48 -2.00
C ARG A 13 -11.67 -19.39 -0.78
N GLN A 14 -11.08 -20.59 -0.94
CA GLN A 14 -10.85 -21.51 0.17
C GLN A 14 -9.84 -20.95 1.17
N THR A 15 -8.76 -20.31 0.69
CA THR A 15 -7.79 -19.60 1.53
C THR A 15 -8.48 -18.52 2.37
N LEU A 16 -9.26 -17.63 1.76
CA LEU A 16 -9.99 -16.58 2.48
C LEU A 16 -10.92 -17.15 3.54
N LYS A 17 -11.71 -18.19 3.21
CA LYS A 17 -12.60 -18.86 4.17
C LYS A 17 -11.83 -19.44 5.37
N LYS A 18 -10.69 -20.09 5.11
CA LYS A 18 -9.85 -20.65 6.17
C LYS A 18 -9.21 -19.55 7.02
N THR A 19 -8.73 -18.48 6.41
CA THR A 19 -8.20 -17.31 7.13
C THR A 19 -9.25 -16.72 8.06
N ILE A 20 -10.48 -16.50 7.58
CA ILE A 20 -11.58 -16.00 8.41
C ILE A 20 -11.88 -16.96 9.57
N SER A 21 -11.84 -18.28 9.35
CA SER A 21 -12.11 -19.26 10.42
C SER A 21 -11.08 -19.23 11.56
N LEU A 22 -9.86 -18.74 11.29
CA LEU A 22 -8.82 -18.52 12.31
C LEU A 22 -9.07 -17.25 13.14
N ARG A 23 -10.05 -16.42 12.73
CA ARG A 23 -10.47 -15.18 13.40
C ARG A 23 -9.31 -14.22 13.73
N PRO A 24 -8.41 -13.90 12.77
CA PRO A 24 -7.41 -12.87 13.02
C PRO A 24 -8.08 -11.51 13.22
N ASP A 25 -7.43 -10.62 13.95
CA ASP A 25 -7.88 -9.22 14.11
C ASP A 25 -7.54 -8.37 12.89
N HIS A 26 -6.44 -8.73 12.20
CA HIS A 26 -5.90 -8.02 11.05
C HIS A 26 -5.48 -9.00 9.94
N ILE A 27 -5.75 -8.63 8.69
CA ILE A 27 -5.39 -9.41 7.50
C ILE A 27 -4.76 -8.46 6.47
N SER A 28 -3.55 -8.80 6.05
CA SER A 28 -2.95 -8.22 4.83
C SER A 28 -3.11 -9.17 3.65
N ALA A 29 -3.67 -8.68 2.56
CA ALA A 29 -3.87 -9.41 1.31
C ALA A 29 -3.22 -8.64 0.15
N TYR A 30 -1.99 -9.04 -0.19
CA TYR A 30 -1.24 -8.46 -1.30
C TYR A 30 -1.39 -9.27 -2.59
N CYS A 31 -1.53 -8.56 -3.71
CA CYS A 31 -1.28 -9.13 -5.02
C CYS A 31 0.22 -9.40 -5.16
N LEU A 32 0.59 -10.50 -5.81
CA LEU A 32 1.97 -10.72 -6.21
C LEU A 32 2.36 -9.68 -7.27
N THR A 33 3.38 -8.87 -6.95
CA THR A 33 4.07 -8.00 -7.88
C THR A 33 5.41 -8.62 -8.25
N TYR A 34 5.83 -8.45 -9.50
CA TYR A 34 7.10 -8.94 -10.01
C TYR A 34 8.11 -7.80 -9.97
N GLU A 35 8.90 -7.74 -8.90
CA GLU A 35 9.91 -6.70 -8.70
C GLU A 35 11.19 -7.03 -9.47
N GLU A 36 11.84 -5.99 -10.01
CA GLU A 36 13.17 -6.12 -10.60
C GLU A 36 14.15 -6.76 -9.61
N ASP A 37 15.18 -7.43 -10.13
CA ASP A 37 16.17 -8.17 -9.34
C ASP A 37 15.63 -9.34 -8.49
N THR A 38 14.41 -9.82 -8.80
CA THR A 38 13.87 -11.06 -8.20
C THR A 38 13.87 -12.23 -9.18
N GLU A 39 13.99 -13.45 -8.64
CA GLU A 39 13.84 -14.67 -9.46
C GLU A 39 12.47 -14.74 -10.15
N PHE A 40 11.42 -14.19 -9.52
CA PHE A 40 10.09 -14.12 -10.12
C PHE A 40 10.09 -13.25 -11.38
N PHE A 41 10.71 -12.08 -11.33
CA PHE A 41 10.85 -11.21 -12.49
C PHE A 41 11.71 -11.84 -13.60
N ALA A 42 12.81 -12.51 -13.23
CA ALA A 42 13.65 -13.23 -14.18
C ALA A 42 12.86 -14.33 -14.92
N ARG A 43 12.03 -15.10 -14.20
CA ARG A 43 11.18 -16.16 -14.78
C ARG A 43 10.04 -15.60 -15.62
N GLN A 44 9.43 -14.50 -15.20
CA GLN A 44 8.41 -13.80 -15.98
C GLN A 44 8.98 -13.28 -17.30
N SER A 45 10.18 -12.68 -17.26
CA SER A 45 10.89 -12.17 -18.44
C SER A 45 11.22 -13.29 -19.45
N ARG A 46 11.41 -14.52 -18.98
CA ARG A 46 11.56 -15.73 -19.82
C ARG A 46 10.24 -16.35 -20.29
N GLY A 47 9.09 -15.78 -19.90
CA GLY A 47 7.76 -16.27 -20.26
C GLY A 47 7.28 -17.49 -19.47
N GLU A 48 8.02 -17.92 -18.44
CA GLU A 48 7.67 -19.06 -17.59
C GLU A 48 6.51 -18.73 -16.62
N LEU A 49 6.40 -17.46 -16.22
CA LEU A 49 5.35 -16.94 -15.37
C LEU A 49 4.56 -15.89 -16.14
N LYS A 50 3.24 -15.93 -16.01
CA LYS A 50 2.34 -14.95 -16.64
C LYS A 50 1.44 -14.35 -15.59
N ALA A 51 1.53 -13.03 -15.42
CA ALA A 51 0.51 -12.27 -14.72
C ALA A 51 -0.69 -12.07 -15.65
N ASN A 52 -1.90 -12.26 -15.14
CA ASN A 52 -3.12 -11.89 -15.82
C ASN A 52 -3.81 -10.78 -15.00
N PRO A 53 -3.77 -9.52 -15.47
CA PRO A 53 -4.38 -8.40 -14.75
C PRO A 53 -5.87 -8.59 -14.48
N ASP A 54 -6.62 -9.17 -15.42
CA ASP A 54 -8.06 -9.39 -15.27
C ASP A 54 -8.33 -10.42 -14.16
N THR A 55 -7.57 -11.51 -14.14
CA THR A 55 -7.67 -12.51 -13.06
C THR A 55 -7.24 -11.93 -11.70
N ASN A 56 -6.25 -11.04 -11.68
CA ASN A 56 -5.83 -10.35 -10.45
C ASN A 56 -6.93 -9.40 -9.94
N ALA A 57 -7.64 -8.73 -10.83
CA ALA A 57 -8.81 -7.93 -10.49
C ALA A 57 -9.91 -8.80 -9.86
N ASP A 58 -10.24 -9.95 -10.46
CA ASP A 58 -11.20 -10.92 -9.90
C ASP A 58 -10.80 -11.38 -8.49
N PHE A 59 -9.51 -11.68 -8.27
CA PHE A 59 -9.01 -12.03 -6.93
C PHE A 59 -9.18 -10.89 -5.94
N PHE A 60 -8.88 -9.66 -6.35
CA PHE A 60 -8.96 -8.50 -5.47
C PHE A 60 -10.41 -8.17 -5.10
N GLU A 61 -11.31 -8.13 -6.07
CA GLU A 61 -12.75 -7.91 -5.83
C GLU A 61 -13.36 -8.98 -4.94
N MET A 62 -12.99 -10.25 -5.19
CA MET A 62 -13.39 -11.36 -4.31
C MET A 62 -12.89 -11.19 -2.89
N THR A 63 -11.65 -10.70 -2.72
CA THR A 63 -11.05 -10.44 -1.42
C THR A 63 -11.81 -9.36 -0.68
N MET A 64 -12.04 -8.21 -1.32
CA MET A 64 -12.82 -7.11 -0.76
C MET A 64 -14.18 -7.60 -0.30
N SER A 65 -14.93 -8.23 -1.20
CA SER A 65 -16.28 -8.73 -0.91
C SER A 65 -16.29 -9.72 0.25
N ILE A 66 -15.48 -10.78 0.21
CA ILE A 66 -15.54 -11.84 1.23
C ILE A 66 -15.09 -11.33 2.61
N LEU A 67 -14.06 -10.49 2.69
CA LEU A 67 -13.56 -9.97 3.96
C LEU A 67 -14.52 -8.93 4.55
N GLU A 68 -15.08 -8.03 3.74
CA GLU A 68 -16.09 -7.06 4.19
C GLU A 68 -17.33 -7.77 4.76
N HIS A 69 -17.86 -8.80 4.08
CA HIS A 69 -18.98 -9.60 4.58
C HIS A 69 -18.66 -10.35 5.88
N ALA A 70 -17.38 -10.64 6.13
CA ALA A 70 -16.93 -11.28 7.37
C ALA A 70 -16.68 -10.28 8.51
N GLY A 71 -16.93 -8.98 8.29
CA GLY A 71 -16.80 -7.93 9.30
C GLY A 71 -15.40 -7.29 9.38
N TYR A 72 -14.56 -7.46 8.36
CA TYR A 72 -13.29 -6.75 8.25
C TYR A 72 -13.45 -5.47 7.43
N GLU A 73 -12.93 -4.36 7.95
CA GLU A 73 -12.87 -3.09 7.25
C GLU A 73 -11.59 -2.99 6.43
N GLN A 74 -11.72 -2.77 5.12
CA GLN A 74 -10.58 -2.41 4.28
C GLN A 74 -10.17 -0.96 4.54
N TYR A 75 -9.23 -0.76 5.46
CA TYR A 75 -8.77 0.57 5.85
C TYR A 75 -7.69 1.12 4.92
N GLU A 76 -7.03 0.25 4.14
CA GLU A 76 -6.15 0.58 3.01
C GLU A 76 -6.19 -0.53 1.95
N ILE A 77 -5.77 -0.23 0.70
CA ILE A 77 -5.80 -1.14 -0.46
C ILE A 77 -5.53 -2.61 -0.12
N SER A 78 -4.43 -2.92 0.57
CA SER A 78 -4.04 -4.31 0.85
C SER A 78 -4.35 -4.76 2.28
N ASN A 79 -4.93 -3.91 3.12
CA ASN A 79 -5.04 -4.16 4.56
C ASN A 79 -6.48 -4.06 5.08
N TYR A 80 -6.85 -5.09 5.83
CA TYR A 80 -8.17 -5.32 6.38
C TYR A 80 -8.06 -5.55 7.88
N ALA A 81 -8.97 -4.99 8.67
CA ALA A 81 -8.96 -5.17 10.11
C ALA A 81 -10.37 -5.20 10.68
N ARG A 82 -10.56 -5.89 11.80
CA ARG A 82 -11.76 -5.68 12.61
C ARG A 82 -11.81 -4.23 13.10
N PRO A 83 -13.00 -3.67 13.37
CA PRO A 83 -13.11 -2.33 13.96
C PRO A 83 -12.22 -2.21 15.20
N GLY A 84 -11.37 -1.18 15.24
CA GLY A 84 -10.41 -0.94 16.33
C GLY A 84 -9.04 -1.62 16.20
N PHE A 85 -8.83 -2.48 15.20
CA PHE A 85 -7.57 -3.23 15.01
C PHE A 85 -6.75 -2.78 13.78
N SER A 86 -7.02 -1.59 13.25
CA SER A 86 -6.20 -1.03 12.18
C SER A 86 -4.77 -0.76 12.69
N SER A 87 -3.77 -1.10 11.87
CA SER A 87 -2.36 -0.91 12.23
C SER A 87 -2.07 0.58 12.43
N VAL A 88 -1.72 0.97 13.66
CA VAL A 88 -1.31 2.33 14.01
C VAL A 88 -0.07 2.73 13.20
N HIS A 89 0.89 1.82 13.06
CA HIS A 89 2.12 2.08 12.30
C HIS A 89 1.85 2.36 10.83
N ASN A 90 1.04 1.52 10.16
CA ASN A 90 0.73 1.73 8.75
C ASN A 90 -0.03 3.05 8.54
N ARG A 91 -0.98 3.35 9.44
CA ARG A 91 -1.73 4.60 9.39
C ARG A 91 -0.81 5.82 9.52
N ALA A 92 0.11 5.81 10.48
CA ALA A 92 1.08 6.89 10.66
C ALA A 92 1.95 7.11 9.40
N TYR A 93 2.42 6.02 8.80
CA TYR A 93 3.19 6.08 7.55
C TYR A 93 2.38 6.71 6.41
N TRP A 94 1.12 6.30 6.23
CA TRP A 94 0.28 6.81 5.15
C TRP A 94 -0.22 8.24 5.36
N SER A 95 -0.36 8.68 6.61
CA SER A 95 -0.68 10.09 6.92
C SER A 95 0.54 11.01 6.87
N GLY A 96 1.73 10.47 6.64
CA GLY A 96 2.98 11.24 6.53
C GLY A 96 3.52 11.72 7.88
N GLU A 97 3.17 11.03 8.96
CA GLU A 97 3.69 11.30 10.31
C GLU A 97 5.17 10.95 10.40
N ASP A 98 5.83 11.52 11.41
CA ASP A 98 7.21 11.19 11.70
C ASP A 98 7.33 9.78 12.28
N TYR A 99 8.34 9.03 11.84
CA TYR A 99 8.62 7.68 12.31
C TYR A 99 10.12 7.36 12.30
N LEU A 100 10.52 6.47 13.20
CA LEU A 100 11.86 5.91 13.27
C LEU A 100 11.83 4.44 12.83
N GLY A 101 12.69 4.11 11.87
CA GLY A 101 12.98 2.74 11.46
C GLY A 101 14.17 2.18 12.21
N VAL A 102 14.00 0.98 12.76
CA VAL A 102 15.03 0.25 13.50
C VAL A 102 15.37 -1.03 12.74
N GLY A 103 16.66 -1.35 12.66
CA GLY A 103 17.18 -2.51 11.96
C GLY A 103 17.82 -2.18 10.60
N PRO A 104 18.46 -3.18 9.97
CA PRO A 104 19.05 -3.04 8.65
C PRO A 104 18.01 -2.63 7.60
N SER A 105 18.44 -1.81 6.63
CA SER A 105 17.60 -1.27 5.55
C SER A 105 16.42 -0.38 5.99
N ALA A 106 16.18 -0.20 7.28
CA ALA A 106 15.02 0.52 7.78
C ALA A 106 15.10 2.00 7.43
N PHE A 107 13.98 2.56 6.97
CA PHE A 107 13.83 3.98 6.74
C PHE A 107 13.28 4.69 7.98
N SER A 108 13.71 5.92 8.19
CA SER A 108 13.10 6.86 9.13
C SER A 108 12.77 8.15 8.38
N THR A 109 11.69 8.81 8.77
CA THR A 109 11.36 10.16 8.31
C THR A 109 11.00 10.99 9.53
N VAL A 110 11.75 12.06 9.78
CA VAL A 110 11.47 13.00 10.88
C VAL A 110 11.59 14.43 10.34
N GLY A 111 10.51 15.21 10.44
CA GLY A 111 10.41 16.53 9.86
C GLY A 111 10.58 16.50 8.34
N MET A 112 11.61 17.18 7.84
CA MET A 112 11.97 17.25 6.42
C MET A 112 13.19 16.39 6.08
N ARG A 113 13.54 15.43 6.92
CA ARG A 113 14.69 14.55 6.71
C ARG A 113 14.26 13.09 6.69
N ARG A 114 14.66 12.38 5.64
CA ARG A 114 14.54 10.92 5.52
C ARG A 114 15.93 10.29 5.53
N TRP A 115 16.07 9.13 6.14
CA TRP A 115 17.31 8.37 6.07
C TRP A 115 17.05 6.88 6.13
N GLN A 116 18.00 6.13 5.57
CA GLN A 116 17.99 4.68 5.58
C GLN A 116 19.18 4.17 6.41
N ASN A 117 18.94 3.18 7.25
CA ASN A 117 20.01 2.42 7.87
C ASN A 117 20.73 1.54 6.83
N LEU A 118 21.99 1.19 7.11
CA LEU A 118 22.75 0.27 6.28
C LEU A 118 21.97 -1.02 5.98
N ALA A 119 21.98 -1.43 4.71
CA ALA A 119 21.29 -2.64 4.27
C ALA A 119 22.06 -3.92 4.63
N ASP A 120 23.41 -3.86 4.62
CA ASP A 120 24.23 -4.98 5.09
C ASP A 120 24.05 -5.16 6.60
N TYR A 121 23.47 -6.30 6.98
CA TYR A 121 23.10 -6.56 8.37
C TYR A 121 24.32 -6.69 9.29
N ARG A 122 25.49 -7.12 8.78
CA ARG A 122 26.72 -7.23 9.58
C ARG A 122 27.27 -5.82 9.84
N ALA A 123 27.39 -5.01 8.80
CA ALA A 123 27.84 -3.62 8.93
C ALA A 123 26.90 -2.80 9.83
N TYR A 124 25.59 -3.01 9.71
CA TYR A 124 24.59 -2.42 10.62
C TYR A 124 24.83 -2.83 12.07
N ALA A 125 24.99 -4.12 12.33
CA ALA A 125 25.20 -4.65 13.68
C ALA A 125 26.51 -4.15 14.29
N ASP A 126 27.61 -4.20 13.55
CA ASP A 126 28.93 -3.76 14.00
C ASP A 126 28.92 -2.29 14.39
N ARG A 127 28.39 -1.40 13.53
CA ARG A 127 28.29 0.03 13.86
C ARG A 127 27.42 0.27 15.08
N THR A 128 26.26 -0.37 15.15
CA THR A 128 25.32 -0.18 16.26
C THR A 128 25.94 -0.63 17.59
N LEU A 129 26.60 -1.79 17.62
CA LEU A 129 27.26 -2.33 18.83
C LEU A 129 28.47 -1.50 19.27
N LEU A 130 29.14 -0.82 18.33
CA LEU A 130 30.21 0.14 18.62
C LEU A 130 29.70 1.54 19.02
N GLY A 131 28.38 1.73 19.14
CA GLY A 131 27.77 3.04 19.44
C GLY A 131 27.91 4.07 18.31
N GLN A 132 28.17 3.61 17.08
CA GLN A 132 28.31 4.44 15.89
C GLN A 132 26.97 4.56 15.16
N SER A 133 26.82 5.60 14.34
CA SER A 133 25.62 5.80 13.52
C SER A 133 25.48 4.70 12.44
N PRO A 134 24.35 3.97 12.40
CA PRO A 134 24.10 2.95 11.38
C PRO A 134 23.48 3.55 10.10
N ILE A 135 23.42 4.88 9.97
CA ILE A 135 22.83 5.55 8.80
C ILE A 135 23.71 5.29 7.56
N GLY A 136 23.10 4.78 6.50
CA GLY A 136 23.72 4.53 5.20
C GLY A 136 23.49 5.65 4.20
N SER A 137 22.26 6.13 4.07
CA SER A 137 21.88 7.21 3.15
C SER A 137 20.93 8.20 3.81
N THR A 138 20.92 9.43 3.32
CA THR A 138 20.05 10.50 3.80
C THR A 138 19.50 11.32 2.64
N GLU A 139 18.27 11.79 2.79
CA GLU A 139 17.55 12.63 1.84
C GLU A 139 16.90 13.80 2.59
N ASN A 140 16.97 15.00 2.01
CA ASN A 140 16.23 16.16 2.49
C ASN A 140 14.95 16.29 1.66
N LEU A 141 13.79 16.20 2.31
CA LEU A 141 12.49 16.31 1.69
C LEU A 141 12.10 17.76 1.50
N THR A 142 11.48 18.07 0.36
CA THR A 142 10.81 19.36 0.14
C THR A 142 9.35 19.27 0.59
N SER A 143 8.73 20.43 0.82
CA SER A 143 7.30 20.49 1.12
C SER A 143 6.45 19.90 -0.01
N GLU A 144 6.87 20.05 -1.26
CA GLU A 144 6.16 19.48 -2.41
C GLU A 144 6.27 17.95 -2.42
N MET A 145 7.45 17.38 -2.12
CA MET A 145 7.61 15.92 -1.99
C MET A 145 6.71 15.34 -0.90
N LYS A 146 6.70 15.92 0.30
CA LYS A 146 5.82 15.45 1.39
C LYS A 146 4.35 15.58 1.01
N ARG A 147 3.97 16.66 0.31
CA ARG A 147 2.60 16.87 -0.15
C ARG A 147 2.19 15.81 -1.17
N ALA A 148 3.01 15.57 -2.19
CA ALA A 148 2.77 14.56 -3.21
C ALA A 148 2.64 13.15 -2.59
N GLU A 149 3.59 12.76 -1.73
CA GLU A 149 3.54 11.49 -1.01
C GLU A 149 2.28 11.35 -0.15
N LYS A 150 1.92 12.40 0.60
CA LYS A 150 0.71 12.39 1.43
C LYS A 150 -0.55 12.20 0.59
N ILE A 151 -0.65 12.86 -0.57
CA ILE A 151 -1.79 12.69 -1.48
C ILE A 151 -1.85 11.24 -1.99
N ALA A 152 -0.74 10.73 -2.52
CA ALA A 152 -0.67 9.38 -3.07
C ALA A 152 -1.00 8.31 -2.03
N LEU A 153 -0.45 8.43 -0.82
CA LEU A 153 -0.67 7.45 0.24
C LEU A 153 -2.07 7.58 0.86
N SER A 154 -2.59 8.80 1.04
CA SER A 154 -3.93 9.00 1.62
C SER A 154 -5.03 8.47 0.68
N LEU A 155 -4.87 8.58 -0.65
CA LEU A 155 -5.80 7.99 -1.62
C LEU A 155 -5.92 6.47 -1.50
N ARG A 156 -4.85 5.79 -1.07
CA ARG A 156 -4.84 4.33 -0.85
C ARG A 156 -5.66 3.93 0.37
N THR A 157 -5.91 4.87 1.28
CA THR A 157 -6.68 4.63 2.50
C THR A 157 -8.18 4.80 2.27
N ARG A 158 -9.00 4.26 3.18
CA ARG A 158 -10.45 4.49 3.18
C ARG A 158 -10.81 5.95 3.38
N ASP A 159 -10.01 6.69 4.14
CA ASP A 159 -10.29 8.07 4.55
C ASP A 159 -10.13 9.05 3.37
N GLY A 160 -9.26 8.70 2.42
CA GLY A 160 -9.03 9.46 1.20
C GLY A 160 -8.26 10.75 1.42
N VAL A 161 -8.37 11.68 0.48
CA VAL A 161 -7.64 12.96 0.47
C VAL A 161 -8.60 14.12 0.72
N PRO A 162 -8.29 15.07 1.63
CA PRO A 162 -9.08 16.29 1.82
C PRO A 162 -9.24 17.10 0.53
N VAL A 163 -10.43 17.66 0.29
CA VAL A 163 -10.73 18.47 -0.91
C VAL A 163 -9.70 19.57 -1.20
N PRO A 164 -9.23 20.36 -0.20
CA PRO A 164 -8.24 21.41 -0.44
C PRO A 164 -6.92 20.91 -1.05
N GLU A 165 -6.54 19.66 -0.77
CA GLU A 165 -5.31 19.07 -1.30
C GLU A 165 -5.43 18.74 -2.80
N LEU A 166 -6.64 18.64 -3.36
CA LEU A 166 -6.87 18.34 -4.77
C LEU A 166 -7.44 19.52 -5.57
N GLU A 167 -7.50 20.73 -5.01
CA GLU A 167 -8.05 21.92 -5.69
C GLU A 167 -7.38 22.20 -7.05
N ARG A 168 -6.05 22.01 -7.11
CA ARG A 168 -5.26 22.16 -8.35
C ARG A 168 -5.62 21.15 -9.44
N PHE A 169 -6.34 20.08 -9.09
CA PHE A 169 -6.68 18.96 -9.96
C PHE A 169 -8.20 18.81 -10.18
N THR A 170 -8.96 19.90 -10.03
CA THR A 170 -10.43 19.91 -10.12
C THR A 170 -10.95 19.21 -11.39
N ARG A 171 -10.28 19.39 -12.53
CA ARG A 171 -10.67 18.74 -13.78
C ARG A 171 -10.52 17.22 -13.68
N GLN A 172 -9.36 16.74 -13.24
CA GLN A 172 -9.04 15.32 -13.10
C GLN A 172 -9.92 14.64 -12.05
N THR A 173 -10.20 15.32 -10.92
CA THR A 173 -11.13 14.80 -9.91
C THR A 173 -12.53 14.63 -10.48
N ASN A 174 -13.03 15.61 -11.25
CA ASN A 174 -14.35 15.52 -11.89
C ASN A 174 -14.41 14.41 -12.94
N GLU A 175 -13.37 14.25 -13.75
CA GLU A 175 -13.26 13.15 -14.72
C GLU A 175 -13.29 11.79 -14.01
N PHE A 176 -12.49 11.60 -12.95
CA PHE A 176 -12.47 10.36 -12.16
C PHE A 176 -13.76 10.07 -11.42
N ILE A 177 -14.50 11.09 -10.97
CA ILE A 177 -15.85 10.91 -10.42
C ILE A 177 -16.81 10.46 -11.52
N ALA A 178 -16.78 11.08 -12.70
CA ALA A 178 -17.68 10.75 -13.81
C ALA A 178 -17.52 9.30 -14.29
N ILE A 179 -16.29 8.76 -14.27
CA ILE A 179 -16.03 7.34 -14.63
C ILE A 179 -16.11 6.37 -13.43
N GLY A 180 -16.47 6.89 -12.25
CA GLY A 180 -16.74 6.13 -11.03
C GLY A 180 -15.51 5.59 -10.29
N LEU A 181 -14.32 6.19 -10.49
CA LEU A 181 -13.10 5.82 -9.76
C LEU A 181 -12.98 6.55 -8.42
N LEU A 182 -13.43 7.79 -8.35
CA LEU A 182 -13.49 8.57 -7.12
C LEU A 182 -14.93 8.83 -6.69
N ARG A 183 -15.10 9.03 -5.39
CA ARG A 183 -16.30 9.62 -4.79
C ARG A 183 -15.89 10.74 -3.85
N GLN A 184 -16.72 11.77 -3.78
CA GLN A 184 -16.57 12.82 -2.77
C GLN A 184 -17.55 12.57 -1.62
N SER A 185 -17.07 12.55 -0.39
CA SER A 185 -17.90 12.40 0.80
C SER A 185 -17.22 13.05 2.00
N ASN A 186 -17.99 13.72 2.87
CA ASN A 186 -17.48 14.32 4.11
C ASN A 186 -16.22 15.21 3.94
N GLY A 187 -16.13 15.95 2.82
CA GLY A 187 -14.99 16.84 2.56
C GLY A 187 -13.70 16.14 2.11
N THR A 188 -13.75 14.84 1.77
CA THR A 188 -12.62 14.10 1.18
C THR A 188 -13.01 13.47 -0.17
N PHE A 189 -12.00 13.22 -1.00
CA PHE A 189 -12.06 12.35 -2.17
C PHE A 189 -11.49 10.99 -1.81
N ALA A 190 -12.28 9.93 -2.00
CA ALA A 190 -11.88 8.56 -1.71
C ALA A 190 -12.10 7.67 -2.93
N LEU A 191 -11.28 6.62 -3.07
CA LEU A 191 -11.46 5.62 -4.12
C LEU A 191 -12.76 4.83 -3.89
N THR A 192 -13.49 4.59 -4.98
CA THR A 192 -14.57 3.60 -5.00
C THR A 192 -13.98 2.18 -5.04
N GLN A 193 -14.81 1.14 -4.98
CA GLN A 193 -14.32 -0.24 -5.19
C GLN A 193 -13.61 -0.39 -6.56
N LYS A 194 -14.19 0.19 -7.62
CA LYS A 194 -13.57 0.25 -8.96
C LYS A 194 -12.28 1.09 -8.95
N GLY A 195 -12.27 2.21 -8.20
CA GLY A 195 -11.08 3.05 -8.02
C GLY A 195 -9.91 2.31 -7.37
N LYS A 196 -10.18 1.47 -6.38
CA LYS A 196 -9.13 0.72 -5.66
C LYS A 196 -8.33 -0.23 -6.56
N LEU A 197 -8.93 -0.74 -7.64
CA LEU A 197 -8.23 -1.54 -8.66
C LEU A 197 -7.17 -0.75 -9.43
N LEU A 198 -7.34 0.57 -9.52
CA LEU A 198 -6.51 1.50 -10.26
C LEU A 198 -5.86 2.54 -9.34
N ALA A 199 -5.67 2.21 -8.06
CA ALA A 199 -5.25 3.15 -7.03
C ALA A 199 -3.95 3.88 -7.40
N ASP A 200 -2.95 3.15 -7.90
CA ASP A 200 -1.65 3.72 -8.25
C ASP A 200 -1.74 4.61 -9.50
N SER A 201 -2.53 4.22 -10.51
CA SER A 201 -2.76 5.03 -11.70
C SER A 201 -3.53 6.33 -11.39
N VAL A 202 -4.49 6.28 -10.48
CA VAL A 202 -5.23 7.46 -10.02
C VAL A 202 -4.31 8.37 -9.19
N ALA A 203 -3.54 7.81 -8.25
CA ALA A 203 -2.59 8.56 -7.43
C ALA A 203 -1.53 9.26 -8.27
N GLY A 204 -1.01 8.59 -9.31
CA GLY A 204 0.01 9.10 -10.23
C GLY A 204 -0.39 10.36 -11.01
N VAL A 205 -1.68 10.70 -11.07
CA VAL A 205 -2.17 11.94 -11.73
C VAL A 205 -2.06 13.17 -10.81
N PHE A 206 -1.96 12.95 -9.50
CA PHE A 206 -1.94 14.03 -8.49
C PHE A 206 -0.55 14.35 -7.94
N VAL A 207 0.48 13.65 -8.43
CA VAL A 207 1.87 13.75 -7.96
C VAL A 207 2.85 14.05 -9.08
#